data_AF-A0A813IJ51-F1
#
_entry.id   AF-A0A813IJ51-F1
#
_cell.length_a   1.000
_cell.length_b   1.000
_cell.length_c   1.000
_cell.angle_alpha   90.00
_cell.angle_beta   90.00
_cell.angle_gamma   90.00
#
_symmetry.space_group_name_H-M   'P 1'
#
loop_
_entity.id
_entity.type
_entity.pdbx_description
1 polymer ?
#
loop_
_entity_poly.entity_id
_entity_poly.type
_entity_poly.pdbx_seq_one_letter_code
_entity_poly.pdbx_strand_id
1 'polypeptide(L)'
;MPDLTSYNTVISACGKAGRWAQALQLASQLAPDKVTLGTLIAACGPSGHWALALHLLSEASQLRVVPNLICLTSAMAACEKGQQWARALELHRAGPERWQLQPDRAMLGCAVAACERGQHWAGAVSLLAQVARGGASCQPEVAACSAAVSACAK
;
A
#
# COMPACT_ATOMS: atom_id res chain seq x y z
N MET A 1 12.20 -27.15 16.50
CA MET A 1 11.60 -26.93 15.17
C MET A 1 11.47 -25.43 15.02
N PRO A 2 11.91 -24.80 13.92
CA PRO A 2 11.74 -23.36 13.75
C PRO A 2 10.24 -23.07 13.58
N ASP A 3 9.66 -22.40 14.57
CA ASP A 3 8.23 -22.07 14.60
C ASP A 3 7.89 -20.96 13.60
N LEU A 4 6.64 -20.91 13.12
CA LEU A 4 6.13 -19.89 12.16
C LEU A 4 6.45 -18.44 12.58
N THR A 5 6.56 -18.17 13.88
CA THR A 5 6.94 -16.87 14.44
C THR A 5 8.41 -16.52 14.16
N SER A 6 9.32 -17.50 14.19
CA SER A 6 10.75 -17.29 13.88
C SER A 6 10.98 -17.03 12.39
N TYR A 7 10.15 -17.60 11.52
CA TYR A 7 10.21 -17.25 10.10
C TYR A 7 9.62 -15.88 9.81
N ASN A 8 8.50 -15.52 10.44
CA ASN A 8 7.92 -14.19 10.31
C ASN A 8 8.86 -13.08 10.80
N THR A 9 9.66 -13.33 11.85
CA THR A 9 10.68 -12.37 12.30
C THR A 9 11.82 -12.25 11.29
N VAL A 10 12.31 -13.36 10.73
CA VAL A 10 13.33 -13.34 9.68
C VAL A 10 12.82 -12.63 8.43
N ILE A 11 11.59 -12.89 8.01
CA ILE A 11 10.96 -12.24 6.85
C ILE A 11 10.79 -10.74 7.08
N SER A 12 10.33 -10.33 8.27
CA SER A 12 10.24 -8.91 8.66
C SER A 12 11.63 -8.24 8.70
N ALA A 13 12.64 -8.92 9.24
CA ALA A 13 14.01 -8.43 9.29
C ALA A 13 14.63 -8.30 7.89
N CYS A 14 14.46 -9.31 7.03
CA CYS A 14 14.88 -9.27 5.63
C CYS A 14 14.17 -8.15 4.87
N GLY A 15 12.88 -7.95 5.14
CA GLY A 15 12.09 -6.86 4.60
C GLY A 15 12.64 -5.48 4.99
N LYS A 16 12.96 -5.27 6.27
CA LYS A 16 13.59 -4.03 6.75
C LYS A 16 15.02 -3.84 6.23
N ALA A 17 15.75 -4.92 6.00
CA ALA A 17 17.11 -4.91 5.46
C ALA A 17 17.15 -4.78 3.93
N GLY A 18 16.00 -4.68 3.25
CA GLY A 18 15.91 -4.65 1.78
C GLY A 18 16.28 -5.97 1.09
N ARG A 19 16.47 -7.07 1.84
CA ARG A 19 16.82 -8.40 1.32
C ARG A 19 15.56 -9.21 1.00
N TRP A 20 14.69 -8.64 0.17
CA TRP A 20 13.37 -9.20 -0.14
C TRP A 20 13.45 -10.54 -0.90
N ALA A 21 14.46 -10.75 -1.74
CA ALA A 21 14.62 -12.01 -2.48
C ALA A 21 14.81 -13.21 -1.54
N GLN A 22 15.56 -13.01 -0.45
CA GLN A 22 15.73 -14.02 0.59
C GLN A 22 14.43 -14.23 1.38
N ALA A 23 13.69 -13.16 1.67
CA ALA A 23 12.39 -13.25 2.33
C ALA A 23 11.37 -14.06 1.50
N LEU A 24 11.34 -13.87 0.18
CA LEU A 24 10.49 -14.64 -0.73
C LEU A 24 10.93 -16.10 -0.86
N GLN A 25 12.22 -16.35 -0.94
CA GLN A 25 12.74 -17.71 -1.01
C GLN A 25 12.45 -18.49 0.29
N LEU A 26 12.45 -17.81 1.43
CA LEU A 26 12.02 -18.39 2.72
C LEU A 26 10.50 -18.59 2.76
N ALA A 27 9.71 -17.64 2.26
CA ALA A 27 8.26 -17.73 2.22
C ALA A 27 7.77 -18.86 1.30
N SER A 28 8.41 -19.06 0.14
CA SER A 28 8.04 -20.11 -0.81
C SER A 28 8.33 -21.53 -0.27
N GLN A 29 9.31 -21.66 0.63
CA GLN A 29 9.60 -22.94 1.28
C GLN A 29 8.56 -23.35 2.34
N LEU A 30 7.74 -22.42 2.83
CA LEU A 30 6.86 -22.65 3.98
C LEU A 30 5.36 -22.61 3.69
N ALA A 31 4.96 -22.45 2.42
CA ALA A 31 3.60 -22.12 2.02
C ALA A 31 3.12 -20.84 2.74
N PRO A 32 3.24 -19.67 2.10
CA PRO A 32 3.02 -18.39 2.78
C PRO A 32 1.60 -18.31 3.36
N ASP A 33 1.51 -18.17 4.68
CA ASP A 33 0.25 -17.95 5.39
C ASP A 33 -0.18 -16.47 5.32
N LYS A 34 -1.39 -16.17 5.80
CA LYS A 34 -1.93 -14.80 5.81
C LYS A 34 -0.98 -13.81 6.49
N VAL A 35 -0.31 -14.24 7.56
CA VAL A 35 0.56 -13.39 8.36
C VAL A 35 1.82 -13.06 7.57
N THR A 36 2.43 -14.07 6.93
CA THR A 36 3.64 -13.97 6.11
C THR A 36 3.48 -13.01 4.94
N LEU A 37 2.37 -13.11 4.20
CA LEU A 37 2.08 -12.18 3.11
C LEU A 37 1.89 -10.75 3.62
N GLY A 38 1.21 -10.58 4.74
CA GLY A 38 1.01 -9.27 5.36
C GLY A 38 2.32 -8.61 5.79
N THR A 39 3.23 -9.36 6.42
CA THR A 39 4.56 -8.86 6.80
C THR A 39 5.42 -8.54 5.58
N LEU A 40 5.38 -9.35 4.54
CA LEU A 40 6.11 -9.08 3.29
C LEU A 40 5.63 -7.79 2.62
N ILE A 41 4.31 -7.60 2.48
CA ILE A 41 3.72 -6.39 1.87
C ILE A 41 4.04 -5.16 2.72
N ALA A 42 3.89 -5.26 4.05
CA ALA A 42 4.22 -4.17 4.98
C ALA A 42 5.69 -3.75 4.89
N ALA A 43 6.60 -4.70 4.68
CA ALA A 43 8.01 -4.40 4.51
C ALA A 43 8.36 -3.76 3.15
N CYS A 44 7.53 -3.95 2.13
CA CYS A 44 7.72 -3.31 0.83
C CYS A 44 7.44 -1.81 0.86
N GLY A 45 6.54 -1.37 1.76
CA GLY A 45 6.13 0.03 1.93
C GLY A 45 7.32 0.97 2.16
N PRO A 46 8.08 0.83 3.27
CA PRO A 46 9.24 1.67 3.56
C PRO A 46 10.30 1.64 2.46
N SER A 47 10.46 0.49 1.82
CA SER A 47 11.52 0.19 0.86
C SER A 47 11.20 0.65 -0.56
N GLY A 48 9.96 1.11 -0.85
CA GLY A 48 9.54 1.56 -2.18
C GLY A 48 9.50 0.46 -3.25
N HIS A 49 9.47 -0.81 -2.85
CA HIS A 49 9.46 -1.96 -3.77
C HIS A 49 8.03 -2.23 -4.27
N TRP A 50 7.49 -1.29 -5.03
CA TRP A 50 6.10 -1.32 -5.51
C TRP A 50 5.77 -2.57 -6.35
N ALA A 51 6.69 -3.00 -7.23
CA ALA A 51 6.46 -4.15 -8.10
C ALA A 51 6.20 -5.42 -7.29
N LEU A 52 6.97 -5.59 -6.21
CA LEU A 52 6.85 -6.73 -5.33
C LEU A 52 5.59 -6.66 -4.47
N ALA A 53 5.28 -5.48 -3.91
CA ALA A 53 4.06 -5.29 -3.11
C ALA A 53 2.80 -5.66 -3.91
N LEU A 54 2.77 -5.30 -5.19
CA LEU A 54 1.66 -5.63 -6.10
C LEU A 54 1.63 -7.11 -6.47
N HIS A 55 2.79 -7.72 -6.71
CA HIS A 55 2.88 -9.16 -6.95
C HIS A 55 2.32 -9.94 -5.75
N LEU A 56 2.75 -9.59 -4.53
CA LEU A 56 2.27 -10.23 -3.30
C LEU A 56 0.77 -10.02 -3.06
N LEU A 57 0.22 -8.85 -3.40
CA LEU A 57 -1.23 -8.63 -3.37
C LEU A 57 -1.98 -9.49 -4.38
N SER A 58 -1.42 -9.67 -5.58
CA SER A 58 -2.01 -10.55 -6.60
C SER A 58 -1.96 -12.01 -6.16
N GLU A 59 -0.85 -12.44 -5.56
CA GLU A 59 -0.66 -13.78 -5.04
C GLU A 59 -1.59 -14.05 -3.85
N ALA A 60 -1.78 -13.07 -2.96
CA ALA A 60 -2.76 -13.16 -1.88
C ALA A 60 -4.17 -13.46 -2.43
N SER A 61 -4.55 -12.82 -3.54
CA SER A 61 -5.85 -13.10 -4.17
C SER A 61 -5.95 -14.51 -4.75
N GLN A 62 -4.86 -15.05 -5.31
CA GLN A 62 -4.81 -16.43 -5.81
C GLN A 62 -4.87 -17.47 -4.69
N LEU A 63 -4.19 -17.18 -3.58
CA LEU A 63 -4.18 -18.01 -2.37
C LEU A 63 -5.45 -17.88 -1.52
N ARG A 64 -6.48 -17.17 -2.01
CA ARG A 64 -7.72 -16.85 -1.29
C ARG A 64 -7.47 -16.20 0.09
N VAL A 65 -6.36 -15.50 0.21
CA VAL A 65 -6.03 -14.67 1.35
C VAL A 65 -6.66 -13.30 1.15
N VAL A 66 -7.43 -12.84 2.13
CA VAL A 66 -7.96 -11.48 2.17
C VAL A 66 -6.89 -10.58 2.79
N PRO A 67 -6.14 -9.79 1.99
CA PRO A 67 -5.28 -8.75 2.53
C PRO A 67 -6.12 -7.76 3.35
N ASN A 68 -5.54 -7.28 4.44
CA ASN A 68 -6.15 -6.26 5.28
C ASN A 68 -5.83 -4.85 4.76
N LEU A 69 -6.43 -3.84 5.39
CA LEU A 69 -6.20 -2.44 5.03
C LEU A 69 -4.72 -2.05 5.12
N ILE A 70 -3.99 -2.58 6.11
CA ILE A 70 -2.55 -2.35 6.29
C ILE A 70 -1.74 -2.84 5.08
N CYS A 71 -2.10 -3.98 4.49
CA CYS A 71 -1.45 -4.48 3.28
C CYS A 71 -1.67 -3.52 2.10
N LEU A 72 -2.90 -3.02 1.92
CA LEU A 72 -3.20 -2.10 0.84
C LEU A 72 -2.52 -0.75 1.00
N THR A 73 -2.57 -0.15 2.19
CA THR A 73 -1.89 1.11 2.47
C THR A 73 -0.38 0.97 2.31
N SER A 74 0.21 -0.16 2.75
CA SER A 74 1.65 -0.43 2.57
C SER A 74 2.03 -0.58 1.10
N ALA A 75 1.22 -1.27 0.29
CA ALA A 75 1.45 -1.38 -1.14
C ALA A 75 1.29 -0.03 -1.86
N MET A 76 0.33 0.80 -1.44
CA MET A 76 0.17 2.16 -1.96
C MET A 76 1.35 3.07 -1.57
N ALA A 77 1.84 2.99 -0.34
CA ALA A 77 3.04 3.71 0.10
C ALA A 77 4.30 3.25 -0.68
N ALA A 78 4.39 1.96 -1.00
CA ALA A 78 5.44 1.47 -1.88
C ALA A 78 5.33 2.08 -3.29
N CYS A 79 4.11 2.17 -3.84
CA CYS A 79 3.83 2.79 -5.14
C CYS A 79 4.14 4.29 -5.14
N GLU A 80 3.79 5.01 -4.07
CA GLU A 80 4.13 6.42 -3.86
C GLU A 80 5.65 6.66 -3.93
N LYS A 81 6.42 5.88 -3.16
CA LYS A 81 7.88 5.95 -3.18
C LYS A 81 8.47 5.55 -4.54
N GLY A 82 7.85 4.59 -5.20
CA GLY A 82 8.18 4.15 -6.57
C GLY A 82 7.76 5.11 -7.69
N GLN A 83 7.16 6.26 -7.37
CA GLN A 83 6.56 7.20 -8.32
C GLN A 83 5.49 6.58 -9.24
N GLN A 84 4.87 5.47 -8.82
CA GLN A 84 3.83 4.76 -9.56
C GLN A 84 2.44 5.25 -9.14
N TRP A 85 2.17 6.53 -9.40
CA TRP A 85 0.93 7.19 -9.00
C TRP A 85 -0.33 6.55 -9.61
N ALA A 86 -0.25 6.12 -10.87
CA ALA A 86 -1.38 5.49 -11.57
C ALA A 86 -1.82 4.19 -10.88
N ARG A 87 -0.84 3.37 -10.45
CA ARG A 87 -1.09 2.11 -9.74
C ARG A 87 -1.58 2.36 -8.30
N ALA A 88 -1.05 3.36 -7.62
CA ALA A 88 -1.54 3.75 -6.29
C ALA A 88 -3.02 4.16 -6.34
N LEU A 89 -3.43 4.93 -7.36
CA LEU A 89 -4.83 5.32 -7.59
C LEU A 89 -5.73 4.15 -7.96
N GLU A 90 -5.23 3.24 -8.80
CA GLU A 90 -5.94 2.02 -9.15
C GLU A 90 -6.18 1.16 -7.90
N LEU A 91 -5.17 0.98 -7.05
CA LEU A 91 -5.33 0.28 -5.77
C LEU A 91 -6.31 0.97 -4.84
N HIS A 92 -6.30 2.30 -4.79
CA HIS A 92 -7.23 3.05 -3.96
C HIS A 92 -8.68 2.86 -4.38
N ARG A 93 -8.95 2.76 -5.68
CA ARG A 93 -10.32 2.57 -6.20
C ARG A 93 -10.74 1.10 -6.17
N ALA A 94 -9.93 0.23 -6.78
CA ALA A 94 -10.27 -1.18 -6.94
C ALA A 94 -10.08 -1.99 -5.65
N GLY A 95 -9.16 -1.59 -4.77
CA GLY A 95 -8.85 -2.33 -3.56
C GLY A 95 -10.02 -2.42 -2.57
N PRO A 96 -10.56 -1.29 -2.09
CA PRO A 96 -11.69 -1.27 -1.16
C PRO A 96 -12.88 -2.09 -1.63
N GLU A 97 -13.24 -2.00 -2.91
CA GLU A 97 -14.33 -2.77 -3.51
C GLU A 97 -14.02 -4.26 -3.56
N ARG A 98 -12.79 -4.63 -3.98
CA ARG A 98 -12.37 -6.02 -4.15
C ARG A 98 -12.30 -6.80 -2.85
N TRP A 99 -11.94 -6.14 -1.75
CA TRP A 99 -11.78 -6.78 -0.44
C TRP A 99 -12.82 -6.34 0.59
N GLN A 100 -13.83 -5.56 0.17
CA GLN A 100 -14.87 -4.98 1.04
C GLN A 100 -14.27 -4.25 2.25
N LEU A 101 -13.17 -3.53 2.03
CA LEU A 101 -12.46 -2.80 3.07
C LEU A 101 -12.94 -1.36 3.09
N GLN A 102 -13.12 -0.81 4.29
CA GLN A 102 -13.38 0.61 4.47
C GLN A 102 -12.06 1.37 4.27
N PRO A 103 -11.96 2.27 3.28
CA PRO A 103 -10.76 3.07 3.09
C PRO A 103 -10.57 3.98 4.30
N ASP A 104 -9.36 3.98 4.87
CA ASP A 104 -9.00 4.86 5.98
C ASP A 104 -8.29 6.13 5.49
N ARG A 105 -8.03 7.04 6.44
CA ARG A 105 -7.30 8.27 6.20
C ARG A 105 -5.88 8.02 5.65
N ALA A 106 -5.24 6.94 6.08
CA ALA A 106 -3.90 6.60 5.60
C ALA A 106 -3.90 6.25 4.11
N MET A 107 -4.90 5.50 3.64
CA MET A 107 -5.08 5.15 2.23
C MET A 107 -5.28 6.40 1.36
N LEU A 108 -6.10 7.34 1.82
CA LEU A 108 -6.31 8.64 1.16
C LEU A 108 -5.02 9.48 1.12
N GLY A 109 -4.29 9.54 2.24
CA GLY A 109 -3.01 10.24 2.32
C GLY A 109 -1.99 9.71 1.31
N CYS A 110 -1.83 8.39 1.23
CA CYS A 110 -0.94 7.76 0.25
C CYS A 110 -1.38 8.02 -1.20
N ALA A 111 -2.68 8.02 -1.49
CA ALA A 111 -3.18 8.31 -2.83
C ALA A 111 -2.88 9.76 -3.27
N VAL A 112 -3.08 10.73 -2.37
CA VAL A 112 -2.79 12.15 -2.62
C VAL A 112 -1.29 12.38 -2.76
N ALA A 113 -0.48 11.83 -1.85
CA ALA A 113 0.98 11.92 -1.92
C ALA A 113 1.53 11.29 -3.21
N ALA A 114 0.96 10.15 -3.64
CA ALA A 114 1.34 9.55 -4.91
C ALA A 114 1.00 10.46 -6.10
N CYS A 115 -0.17 11.12 -6.10
CA CYS A 115 -0.54 12.07 -7.15
C CYS A 115 0.36 13.31 -7.18
N GLU A 116 0.76 13.84 -6.02
CA GLU A 116 1.70 14.97 -5.92
C GLU A 116 3.04 14.60 -6.57
N ARG A 117 3.59 13.43 -6.21
CA ARG A 117 4.84 12.93 -6.80
C ARG A 117 4.73 12.62 -8.28
N GLY A 118 3.53 12.25 -8.73
CA GLY A 118 3.20 11.99 -10.14
C GLY A 118 2.83 13.21 -10.97
N GLN A 119 2.85 14.42 -10.39
CA GLN A 119 2.35 15.67 -11.01
C GLN A 119 0.91 15.58 -11.54
N HIS A 120 0.12 14.63 -11.04
CA HIS A 120 -1.22 14.34 -11.54
C HIS A 120 -2.30 15.02 -10.67
N TRP A 121 -2.25 16.35 -10.62
CA TRP A 121 -3.06 17.19 -9.72
C TRP A 121 -4.57 17.04 -9.95
N ALA A 122 -5.03 16.86 -11.19
CA ALA A 122 -6.44 16.68 -11.50
C ALA A 122 -7.02 15.44 -10.80
N GLY A 123 -6.21 14.37 -10.69
CA GLY A 123 -6.54 13.16 -9.95
C GLY A 123 -6.68 13.43 -8.46
N ALA A 124 -5.68 14.09 -7.87
CA ALA A 124 -5.66 14.44 -6.44
C ALA A 124 -6.87 15.31 -6.03
N VAL A 125 -7.17 16.35 -6.82
CA VAL A 125 -8.27 17.27 -6.57
C VAL A 125 -9.62 16.56 -6.70
N SER A 126 -9.79 15.70 -7.71
CA SER A 126 -11.03 14.93 -7.87
C SER A 126 -11.28 14.00 -6.67
N LEU A 127 -10.23 13.41 -6.12
CA LEU A 127 -10.29 12.54 -4.94
C LEU A 127 -10.63 13.31 -3.67
N LEU A 128 -9.95 14.43 -3.42
CA LEU A 128 -10.26 15.30 -2.29
C LEU A 128 -11.67 15.88 -2.38
N ALA A 129 -12.14 16.24 -3.57
CA ALA A 129 -13.49 16.72 -3.79
C ALA A 129 -14.56 15.64 -3.54
N GLN A 130 -14.29 14.38 -3.89
CA GLN A 130 -15.18 13.26 -3.57
C GLN A 130 -15.30 13.04 -2.05
N VAL A 131 -14.18 13.12 -1.32
CA VAL A 131 -14.17 12.98 0.14
C VAL A 131 -14.87 14.16 0.82
N ALA A 132 -14.65 15.39 0.33
CA ALA A 132 -15.30 16.58 0.85
C ALA A 132 -16.83 16.59 0.64
N ARG A 133 -17.30 16.04 -0.49
CA ARG A 133 -18.73 15.88 -0.79
C ARG A 133 -19.37 14.68 -0.09
N GLY A 134 -18.57 13.68 0.28
CA GLY A 134 -19.03 12.41 0.84
C GLY A 134 -19.47 12.44 2.31
N GLY A 135 -19.27 13.53 3.06
CA GLY A 135 -19.75 13.68 4.44
C GLY A 135 -19.20 12.66 5.46
N ALA A 136 -18.36 11.72 5.04
CA ALA A 136 -17.80 10.68 5.89
C ALA A 136 -16.59 11.25 6.65
N SER A 137 -16.68 11.22 7.99
CA SER A 137 -15.68 11.09 9.09
C SER A 137 -14.14 11.14 8.86
N CYS A 138 -13.64 11.17 7.63
CA CYS A 138 -12.24 11.29 7.26
C CYS A 138 -11.96 12.74 6.83
N GLN A 139 -11.69 13.62 7.80
CA GLN A 139 -11.08 14.91 7.47
C GLN A 139 -9.72 14.65 6.79
N PRO A 140 -9.49 15.16 5.57
CA PRO A 140 -8.17 15.10 4.96
C PRO A 140 -7.22 15.90 5.84
N GLU A 141 -6.04 15.35 6.15
CA GLU A 141 -5.02 16.12 6.87
C GLU A 141 -4.65 17.37 6.08
N VAL A 142 -4.27 18.43 6.81
CA VAL A 142 -3.77 19.68 6.24
C VAL A 142 -2.60 19.42 5.29
N ALA A 143 -1.81 18.35 5.51
CA ALA A 143 -0.75 17.90 4.62
C ALA A 143 -1.26 17.40 3.25
N ALA A 144 -2.39 16.71 3.19
CA ALA A 144 -3.00 16.27 1.93
C ALA A 144 -3.60 17.46 1.16
N CYS A 145 -4.21 18.42 1.86
CA CYS A 145 -4.69 19.66 1.27
C CYS A 145 -3.54 20.57 0.82
N SER A 146 -2.48 20.71 1.61
CA SER A 146 -1.31 21.52 1.25
C SER A 146 -0.51 20.89 0.12
N ALA A 147 -0.39 19.55 0.06
CA ALA A 147 0.18 18.82 -1.06
C ALA A 147 -0.62 19.03 -2.36
N ALA A 148 -1.96 19.02 -2.28
CA ALA A 148 -2.80 19.33 -3.43
C ALA A 148 -2.69 20.80 -3.89
N VAL A 149 -2.59 21.76 -2.95
CA VAL A 149 -2.38 23.18 -3.27
C VAL A 149 -0.97 23.44 -3.83
N SER A 150 0.06 22.78 -3.27
CA SER A 150 1.45 22.75 -3.74
C SER A 150 1.54 22.23 -5.17
N ALA A 151 0.84 21.14 -5.47
CA ALA A 151 0.78 20.52 -6.79
C ALA A 151 0.08 21.41 -7.84
N CYS A 152 -0.82 22.31 -7.43
CA CYS A 152 -1.47 23.27 -8.31
C CYS A 152 -0.64 24.53 -8.59
N ALA A 153 0.44 24.76 -7.82
CA ALA A 153 1.25 25.99 -7.88
C ALA A 153 2.53 25.86 -8.74
N LYS A 154 2.72 24.72 -9.42
CA LYS A 154 3.80 24.47 -10.40
C LYS A 154 3.21 24.20 -11.78
#